data_AF-A0A087DDC9-F1
#
_entry.id   AF-A0A087DDC9-F1
#
_cell.length_a   1.000
_cell.length_b   1.000
_cell.length_c   1.000
_cell.angle_alpha   90.00
_cell.angle_beta   90.00
_cell.angle_gamma   90.00
#
_symmetry.space_group_name_H-M   'P 1'
#
loop_
_entity.id
_entity.type
_entity.pdbx_description
1 polymer ?
#
loop_
_entity_poly.entity_id
_entity_poly.type
_entity_poly.pdbx_seq_one_letter_code
_entity_poly.pdbx_strand_id
1 'polypeptide(L)'
;MRMRKLFAGVVAAATMLGGLALGATTANAAAPTDQTITIQAGSRGVVAGHTFKYVQIAEYLDADSNEIQTVDAAKDAVKSAVEAALNTTVPADTDPLVWAQAVSGTPIDQSTAFPWSSTASSRTFADSLVAYAEANGTEVTADGEPYTISGLTGGLYVVVDVTEGAIATQKSLAMVVGTANKNFGTDGTVVVKNQKTNVPPTKTVTGDTDKTVSVGDTLSYTIEGTVPSTTGLGADYTYVFKDYASAGLSIDTAKTNVKVYAGDAETELDAAEYTVDPAGQTVTGDGTNVTFSVTLTKAALDKLQNVAGQKLVVKYDATVTEDAKTNPVTNSAEVVNGGNSSGQGTPVELYSNKFDFTKVFADGSKEGLTGAVFTVTDEAGKVVATASPDADGKVSFSGLKNGTYTVTETTVATGAQNVTGKFTVKLTYNETTKKTDAEYTVNNVTLDPYDLVKQDDKGAVTVTNVKSITQLPLTGAAGTALFTVIGLLLAGAAATVALKSRETKRALRA
;
A
#
# COMPACT_ATOMS: atom_id res chain seq x y z
N MET A 1 -33.76 -3.98 12.84
CA MET A 1 -35.03 -4.00 13.62
C MET A 1 -36.08 -4.95 13.03
N ARG A 2 -35.73 -5.84 12.08
CA ARG A 2 -36.71 -6.54 11.21
C ARG A 2 -36.98 -8.01 11.59
N MET A 3 -35.98 -8.90 11.66
CA MET A 3 -36.21 -10.31 12.10
C MET A 3 -36.57 -10.46 13.59
N ARG A 4 -36.20 -9.50 14.45
CA ARG A 4 -36.66 -9.47 15.85
C ARG A 4 -38.17 -9.21 15.92
N LYS A 5 -38.81 -8.53 14.96
CA LYS A 5 -40.27 -8.39 14.96
C LYS A 5 -40.95 -9.65 14.43
N LEU A 6 -40.32 -10.32 13.46
CA LEU A 6 -40.74 -11.64 12.99
C LEU A 6 -40.74 -12.67 14.15
N PHE A 7 -39.75 -12.65 15.06
CA PHE A 7 -39.60 -13.64 16.14
C PHE A 7 -39.85 -13.13 17.58
N ALA A 8 -40.03 -11.83 17.83
CA ALA A 8 -40.40 -11.27 19.14
C ALA A 8 -41.84 -10.73 19.19
N GLY A 9 -42.63 -11.01 18.15
CA GLY A 9 -43.92 -10.40 17.87
C GLY A 9 -45.15 -11.15 18.37
N VAL A 10 -45.09 -12.02 19.38
CA VAL A 10 -46.31 -12.58 20.01
C VAL A 10 -46.12 -12.78 21.52
N VAL A 11 -46.23 -11.71 22.32
CA VAL A 11 -46.43 -11.84 23.79
C VAL A 11 -47.80 -11.28 24.22
N ALA A 12 -48.73 -11.02 23.31
CA ALA A 12 -50.06 -10.55 23.68
C ALA A 12 -51.19 -11.24 22.92
N ALA A 13 -51.25 -12.58 22.98
CA ALA A 13 -52.49 -13.39 22.94
C ALA A 13 -52.21 -14.90 23.05
N ALA A 14 -51.39 -15.34 24.02
CA ALA A 14 -51.30 -16.77 24.35
C ALA A 14 -52.50 -17.18 25.22
N THR A 15 -53.68 -17.24 24.61
CA THR A 15 -54.82 -18.04 25.10
C THR A 15 -55.54 -18.66 23.92
N MET A 16 -54.86 -19.51 23.15
CA MET A 16 -55.52 -20.57 22.36
C MET A 16 -54.59 -21.80 22.27
N LEU A 17 -54.48 -22.51 23.37
CA LEU A 17 -54.22 -23.95 23.36
C LEU A 17 -55.47 -24.62 23.93
N GLY A 18 -56.20 -25.35 23.08
CA GLY A 18 -57.38 -26.11 23.48
C GLY A 18 -58.23 -26.45 22.26
N GLY A 19 -58.02 -27.62 21.69
CA GLY A 19 -58.67 -28.06 20.45
C GLY A 19 -60.20 -28.04 20.51
N LEU A 20 -60.81 -27.65 19.39
CA LEU A 20 -62.13 -28.10 18.96
C LEU A 20 -62.27 -27.81 17.47
N ALA A 21 -62.48 -28.87 16.70
CA ALA A 21 -63.01 -28.81 15.35
C ALA A 21 -64.32 -27.99 15.33
N LEU A 22 -64.59 -27.29 14.22
CA LEU A 22 -65.87 -27.27 13.50
C LEU A 22 -65.80 -26.21 12.38
N GLY A 23 -66.26 -26.60 11.20
CA GLY A 23 -66.15 -25.85 9.95
C GLY A 23 -66.78 -24.46 10.01
N ALA A 24 -65.96 -23.46 9.71
CA ALA A 24 -66.37 -22.27 9.00
C ALA A 24 -65.32 -22.09 7.91
N THR A 25 -65.71 -22.17 6.64
CA THR A 25 -64.88 -21.65 5.55
C THR A 25 -64.85 -20.13 5.71
N THR A 26 -64.04 -19.63 6.64
CA THR A 26 -63.57 -18.26 6.55
C THR A 26 -62.87 -18.17 5.21
N ALA A 27 -63.29 -17.22 4.38
CA ALA A 27 -62.55 -16.92 3.16
C ALA A 27 -61.13 -16.56 3.59
N ASN A 28 -60.19 -17.50 3.50
CA ASN A 28 -58.78 -17.18 3.65
C ASN A 28 -58.49 -16.18 2.54
N ALA A 29 -58.16 -14.95 2.92
CA ALA A 29 -57.52 -14.04 1.99
C ALA A 29 -56.30 -14.76 1.42
N ALA A 30 -56.05 -14.61 0.12
CA ALA A 30 -54.87 -15.22 -0.49
C ALA A 30 -53.63 -14.40 -0.14
N ALA A 31 -52.47 -15.06 -0.09
CA ALA A 31 -51.18 -14.41 0.02
C ALA A 31 -51.03 -13.32 -1.07
N PRO A 32 -50.40 -12.16 -0.76
CA PRO A 32 -50.24 -11.11 -1.75
C PRO A 32 -49.36 -11.59 -2.90
N THR A 33 -49.73 -11.28 -4.14
CA THR A 33 -48.99 -11.65 -5.36
C THR A 33 -48.14 -10.49 -5.88
N ASP A 34 -47.33 -10.74 -6.91
CA ASP A 34 -46.49 -9.75 -7.60
C ASP A 34 -45.55 -8.97 -6.67
N GLN A 35 -45.07 -9.64 -5.62
CA GLN A 35 -44.10 -9.12 -4.69
C GLN A 35 -42.68 -9.15 -5.27
N THR A 36 -41.78 -8.42 -4.62
CA THR A 36 -40.39 -8.30 -5.03
C THR A 36 -39.42 -8.51 -3.87
N ILE A 37 -38.23 -9.00 -4.20
CA ILE A 37 -37.04 -8.95 -3.33
C ILE A 37 -35.92 -8.22 -4.08
N THR A 38 -35.37 -7.16 -3.47
CA THR A 38 -34.23 -6.41 -3.99
C THR A 38 -32.96 -6.79 -3.22
N ILE A 39 -31.97 -7.32 -3.94
CA ILE A 39 -30.65 -7.69 -3.44
C ILE A 39 -29.68 -6.52 -3.68
N GLN A 40 -29.02 -6.06 -2.62
CA GLN A 40 -28.17 -4.88 -2.61
C GLN A 40 -26.73 -5.20 -2.19
N ALA A 41 -25.75 -4.49 -2.75
CA ALA A 41 -24.33 -4.68 -2.43
C ALA A 41 -23.92 -4.14 -1.04
N GLY A 42 -24.65 -3.15 -0.52
CA GLY A 42 -24.20 -2.41 0.67
C GLY A 42 -22.89 -1.66 0.40
N SER A 43 -22.07 -1.46 1.44
CA SER A 43 -20.80 -0.72 1.32
C SER A 43 -19.59 -1.57 0.94
N ARG A 44 -19.70 -2.90 1.06
CA ARG A 44 -18.55 -3.83 0.92
C ARG A 44 -18.76 -4.95 -0.09
N GLY A 45 -20.02 -5.27 -0.36
CA GLY A 45 -20.39 -6.42 -1.17
C GLY A 45 -20.41 -6.12 -2.66
N VAL A 46 -20.77 -7.15 -3.41
CA VAL A 46 -20.96 -7.15 -4.86
C VAL A 46 -22.16 -8.07 -5.14
N VAL A 47 -23.03 -7.63 -6.02
CA VAL A 47 -24.23 -8.34 -6.48
C VAL A 47 -24.09 -8.71 -7.96
N ALA A 48 -23.60 -7.82 -8.80
CA ALA A 48 -23.49 -8.06 -10.23
C ALA A 48 -22.50 -9.19 -10.52
N GLY A 49 -22.89 -10.07 -11.45
CA GLY A 49 -22.14 -11.27 -11.79
C GLY A 49 -22.32 -12.44 -10.81
N HIS A 50 -23.04 -12.24 -9.70
CA HIS A 50 -23.37 -13.36 -8.81
C HIS A 50 -24.63 -14.09 -9.28
N THR A 51 -24.59 -15.42 -9.17
CA THR A 51 -25.74 -16.29 -9.37
C THR A 51 -26.30 -16.70 -8.01
N PHE A 52 -27.57 -16.41 -7.79
CA PHE A 52 -28.29 -16.75 -6.57
C PHE A 52 -29.36 -17.80 -6.86
N LYS A 53 -29.57 -18.72 -5.91
CA LYS A 53 -30.81 -19.49 -5.82
C LYS A 53 -31.69 -18.94 -4.72
N TYR A 54 -32.97 -18.78 -5.00
CA TYR A 54 -33.96 -18.38 -4.01
C TYR A 54 -35.10 -19.40 -3.91
N VAL A 55 -35.60 -19.64 -2.70
CA VAL A 55 -36.71 -20.55 -2.44
C VAL A 55 -37.62 -19.96 -1.37
N GLN A 56 -38.94 -20.09 -1.55
CA GLN A 56 -39.91 -19.71 -0.53
C GLN A 56 -39.93 -20.75 0.59
N ILE A 57 -39.87 -20.29 1.83
CA ILE A 57 -39.95 -21.17 3.01
C ILE A 57 -41.22 -20.91 3.84
N ALA A 58 -41.88 -19.78 3.61
CA ALA A 58 -43.11 -19.42 4.31
C ALA A 58 -43.97 -18.45 3.51
N GLU A 59 -45.27 -18.46 3.74
CA GLU A 59 -46.28 -17.58 3.15
C GLU A 59 -46.85 -16.62 4.21
N TYR A 60 -47.11 -15.38 3.79
CA TYR A 60 -47.99 -14.48 4.54
C TYR A 60 -49.44 -14.82 4.20
N LEU A 61 -50.28 -15.03 5.22
CA LEU A 61 -51.67 -15.43 4.99
C LEU A 61 -52.50 -14.33 4.32
N ASP A 62 -52.12 -13.06 4.46
CA ASP A 62 -52.76 -11.92 3.83
C ASP A 62 -51.76 -10.75 3.63
N ALA A 63 -52.22 -9.68 2.96
CA ALA A 63 -51.43 -8.48 2.75
C ALA A 63 -51.20 -7.73 4.08
N ASP A 64 -49.92 -7.52 4.44
CA ASP A 64 -49.52 -6.99 5.73
C ASP A 64 -49.96 -7.87 6.92
N SER A 65 -50.13 -9.19 6.76
CA SER A 65 -50.50 -10.09 7.87
C SER A 65 -49.50 -10.07 9.03
N ASN A 66 -49.98 -10.34 10.25
CA ASN A 66 -49.14 -10.71 11.40
C ASN A 66 -48.91 -12.22 11.47
N GLU A 67 -49.54 -12.99 10.59
CA GLU A 67 -49.52 -14.44 10.58
C GLU A 67 -48.65 -14.94 9.43
N ILE A 68 -47.95 -16.04 9.70
CA ILE A 68 -47.06 -16.69 8.75
C ILE A 68 -47.28 -18.19 8.81
N GLN A 69 -47.21 -18.85 7.66
CA GLN A 69 -47.31 -20.30 7.56
C GLN A 69 -46.09 -20.85 6.83
N THR A 70 -45.47 -21.88 7.38
CA THR A 70 -44.37 -22.58 6.72
C THR A 70 -44.90 -23.29 5.48
N VAL A 71 -44.21 -23.16 4.34
CA VAL A 71 -44.57 -23.88 3.11
C VAL A 71 -44.39 -25.38 3.35
N ASP A 72 -45.39 -26.19 2.97
CA ASP A 72 -45.39 -27.64 3.24
C ASP A 72 -44.12 -28.34 2.72
N ALA A 73 -43.69 -27.99 1.51
CA ALA A 73 -42.48 -28.55 0.89
C ALA A 73 -41.18 -28.16 1.62
N ALA A 74 -41.19 -27.12 2.44
CA ALA A 74 -40.03 -26.64 3.21
C ALA A 74 -40.08 -27.05 4.69
N LYS A 75 -41.19 -27.66 5.15
CA LYS A 75 -41.50 -27.84 6.56
C LYS A 75 -40.42 -28.58 7.35
N ASP A 76 -39.88 -29.66 6.80
CA ASP A 76 -38.83 -30.44 7.47
C ASP A 76 -37.49 -29.70 7.56
N ALA A 77 -37.12 -28.99 6.49
CA ALA A 77 -35.90 -28.18 6.45
C ALA A 77 -36.00 -27.00 7.42
N VAL A 78 -37.14 -26.30 7.43
CA VAL A 78 -37.41 -25.18 8.33
C VAL A 78 -37.46 -25.66 9.78
N LYS A 79 -38.08 -26.79 10.06
CA LYS A 79 -38.06 -27.42 11.40
C LYS A 79 -36.62 -27.62 11.88
N SER A 80 -35.81 -28.30 11.07
CA SER A 80 -34.40 -28.58 11.41
C SER A 80 -33.61 -27.29 11.63
N ALA A 81 -33.83 -26.28 10.80
CA ALA A 81 -33.17 -24.98 10.93
C ALA A 81 -33.59 -24.22 12.20
N VAL A 82 -34.88 -24.26 12.58
CA VAL A 82 -35.39 -23.68 13.83
C VAL A 82 -34.76 -24.39 15.03
N GLU A 83 -34.74 -25.72 15.04
CA GLU A 83 -34.16 -26.52 16.12
C GLU A 83 -32.66 -26.21 16.30
N ALA A 84 -31.92 -26.08 15.19
CA ALA A 84 -30.52 -25.70 15.21
C ALA A 84 -30.31 -24.28 15.76
N ALA A 85 -31.14 -23.32 15.35
CA ALA A 85 -31.01 -21.91 15.74
C ALA A 85 -31.41 -21.63 17.19
N LEU A 86 -32.43 -22.33 17.70
CA LEU A 86 -32.97 -22.16 19.05
C LEU A 86 -32.45 -23.21 20.04
N ASN A 87 -31.70 -24.19 19.57
CA ASN A 87 -31.21 -25.33 20.35
C ASN A 87 -32.32 -25.99 21.18
N THR A 88 -33.50 -26.14 20.57
CA THR A 88 -34.73 -26.65 21.21
C THR A 88 -35.55 -27.42 20.19
N THR A 89 -36.12 -28.55 20.59
CA THR A 89 -36.97 -29.40 19.72
C THR A 89 -38.32 -28.74 19.43
N VAL A 90 -38.70 -28.71 18.15
CA VAL A 90 -40.01 -28.25 17.72
C VAL A 90 -41.01 -29.40 17.94
N PRO A 91 -42.14 -29.17 18.65
CA PRO A 91 -43.17 -30.18 18.85
C PRO A 91 -43.67 -30.82 17.55
N ALA A 92 -44.14 -32.07 17.66
CA ALA A 92 -44.81 -32.72 16.55
C ALA A 92 -46.09 -31.95 16.19
N ASP A 93 -46.46 -31.99 14.91
CA ASP A 93 -47.72 -31.44 14.37
C ASP A 93 -47.93 -29.92 14.54
N THR A 94 -46.89 -29.17 14.94
CA THR A 94 -46.91 -27.70 14.95
C THR A 94 -46.21 -27.12 13.72
N ASP A 95 -46.65 -25.94 13.28
CA ASP A 95 -45.89 -25.17 12.29
C ASP A 95 -44.58 -24.64 12.92
N PRO A 96 -43.40 -24.94 12.34
CA PRO A 96 -42.13 -24.61 12.96
C PRO A 96 -41.90 -23.11 13.16
N LEU A 97 -42.31 -22.27 12.21
CA LEU A 97 -42.13 -20.82 12.31
C LEU A 97 -43.13 -20.20 13.27
N VAL A 98 -44.40 -20.64 13.25
CA VAL A 98 -45.40 -20.20 14.24
C VAL A 98 -44.97 -20.58 15.65
N TRP A 99 -44.45 -21.80 15.84
CA TRP A 99 -43.88 -22.21 17.11
C TRP A 99 -42.69 -21.33 17.52
N ALA A 100 -41.75 -21.09 16.61
CA ALA A 100 -40.58 -20.24 16.87
C ALA A 100 -40.98 -18.79 17.25
N GLN A 101 -42.10 -18.28 16.75
CA GLN A 101 -42.66 -16.98 17.15
C GLN A 101 -43.22 -16.96 18.57
N ALA A 102 -43.74 -18.10 19.04
CA ALA A 102 -44.36 -18.25 20.35
C ALA A 102 -43.36 -18.59 21.47
N VAL A 103 -42.15 -19.03 21.14
CA VAL A 103 -41.11 -19.35 22.13
C VAL A 103 -40.63 -18.08 22.82
N SER A 104 -40.91 -17.95 24.12
CA SER A 104 -40.45 -16.84 24.95
C SER A 104 -38.97 -16.99 25.34
N GLY A 105 -38.18 -15.90 25.27
CA GLY A 105 -36.87 -15.78 25.95
C GLY A 105 -35.64 -15.66 25.06
N THR A 106 -35.62 -16.25 23.86
CA THR A 106 -34.49 -16.16 22.91
C THR A 106 -34.98 -16.17 21.46
N PRO A 107 -35.44 -15.03 20.92
CA PRO A 107 -35.83 -14.96 19.52
C PRO A 107 -34.60 -15.15 18.61
N ILE A 108 -34.81 -15.75 17.43
CA ILE A 108 -33.79 -15.77 16.37
C ILE A 108 -33.36 -14.31 16.13
N ASP A 109 -32.05 -14.08 16.25
CA ASP A 109 -31.47 -12.75 16.34
C ASP A 109 -31.39 -12.04 14.98
N GLN A 110 -30.57 -10.98 14.90
CA GLN A 110 -30.23 -10.33 13.64
C GLN A 110 -28.71 -10.22 13.53
N SER A 111 -28.13 -10.92 12.57
CA SER A 111 -26.75 -10.68 12.12
C SER A 111 -26.76 -9.74 10.91
N THR A 112 -26.68 -8.43 11.17
CA THR A 112 -26.68 -7.37 10.13
C THR A 112 -25.38 -6.59 10.06
N ALA A 113 -24.64 -6.52 11.16
CA ALA A 113 -23.35 -5.83 11.21
C ALA A 113 -22.22 -6.74 10.74
N PHE A 114 -21.32 -6.19 9.95
CA PHE A 114 -20.03 -6.79 9.64
C PHE A 114 -19.21 -6.96 10.94
N PRO A 115 -18.49 -8.08 11.18
CA PRO A 115 -18.15 -9.19 10.27
C PRO A 115 -19.19 -10.31 10.12
N TRP A 116 -20.47 -10.06 10.43
CA TRP A 116 -21.60 -11.00 10.31
C TRP A 116 -21.46 -12.24 11.19
N SER A 117 -21.30 -12.05 12.50
CA SER A 117 -21.12 -13.11 13.54
C SER A 117 -21.59 -14.52 13.15
N SER A 118 -20.65 -15.48 13.18
CA SER A 118 -20.90 -16.90 12.91
C SER A 118 -21.74 -17.59 13.99
N THR A 119 -21.81 -17.03 15.19
CA THR A 119 -22.54 -17.61 16.33
C THR A 119 -23.97 -17.08 16.47
N ALA A 120 -24.39 -16.18 15.58
CA ALA A 120 -25.72 -15.61 15.60
C ALA A 120 -26.78 -16.69 15.27
N SER A 121 -27.87 -16.76 16.02
CA SER A 121 -28.95 -17.74 15.77
C SER A 121 -29.59 -17.56 14.39
N SER A 122 -29.69 -16.32 13.89
CA SER A 122 -30.11 -16.04 12.50
C SER A 122 -29.12 -16.54 11.44
N ARG A 123 -27.87 -16.79 11.83
CA ARG A 123 -26.88 -17.39 10.97
C ARG A 123 -27.02 -18.89 10.93
N THR A 124 -27.07 -19.53 12.08
CA THR A 124 -27.36 -20.97 12.19
C THR A 124 -28.64 -21.35 11.45
N PHE A 125 -29.70 -20.55 11.57
CA PHE A 125 -30.96 -20.75 10.85
C PHE A 125 -30.76 -20.74 9.33
N ALA A 126 -30.14 -19.68 8.79
CA ALA A 126 -29.96 -19.53 7.35
C ALA A 126 -28.98 -20.57 6.77
N ASP A 127 -27.89 -20.87 7.47
CA ASP A 127 -26.89 -21.84 7.03
C ASP A 127 -27.48 -23.25 6.99
N SER A 128 -28.38 -23.59 7.93
CA SER A 128 -29.12 -24.87 7.94
C SER A 128 -30.07 -25.03 6.75
N LEU A 129 -30.43 -23.94 6.07
CA LEU A 129 -31.33 -23.96 4.91
C LEU A 129 -30.59 -23.98 3.56
N VAL A 130 -29.25 -23.92 3.55
CA VAL A 130 -28.46 -23.83 2.32
C VAL A 130 -28.72 -25.01 1.39
N ALA A 131 -28.58 -26.24 1.89
CA ALA A 131 -28.77 -27.45 1.09
C ALA A 131 -30.19 -27.54 0.51
N TYR A 132 -31.20 -27.11 1.28
CA TYR A 132 -32.59 -27.06 0.80
C TYR A 132 -32.75 -26.05 -0.34
N ALA A 133 -32.18 -24.85 -0.19
CA ALA A 133 -32.25 -23.80 -1.21
C ALA A 133 -31.46 -24.15 -2.47
N GLU A 134 -30.31 -24.83 -2.36
CA GLU A 134 -29.54 -25.28 -3.51
C GLU A 134 -30.29 -26.34 -4.33
N ALA A 135 -31.04 -27.23 -3.67
CA ALA A 135 -31.79 -28.31 -4.29
C ALA A 135 -33.13 -27.86 -4.90
N ASN A 136 -33.82 -26.91 -4.26
CA ASN A 136 -35.21 -26.54 -4.60
C ASN A 136 -35.37 -25.10 -5.10
N GLY A 137 -34.31 -24.29 -5.04
CA GLY A 137 -34.37 -22.87 -5.38
C GLY A 137 -34.38 -22.60 -6.89
N THR A 138 -35.05 -21.50 -7.25
CA THR A 138 -34.99 -20.93 -8.60
C THR A 138 -33.72 -20.12 -8.73
N GLU A 139 -33.00 -20.33 -9.83
CA GLU A 139 -31.71 -19.68 -10.10
C GLU A 139 -31.90 -18.36 -10.86
N VAL A 140 -31.15 -17.34 -10.46
CA VAL A 140 -31.08 -16.02 -11.09
C VAL A 140 -29.64 -15.54 -11.09
N THR A 141 -29.19 -14.96 -12.20
CA THR A 141 -27.90 -14.26 -12.25
C THR A 141 -28.17 -12.76 -12.25
N ALA A 142 -27.54 -12.06 -11.31
CA ALA A 142 -27.66 -10.62 -11.21
C ALA A 142 -26.81 -9.94 -12.28
N ASP A 143 -27.47 -9.17 -13.14
CA ASP A 143 -26.88 -8.39 -14.23
C ASP A 143 -26.64 -6.92 -13.86
N GLY A 144 -27.04 -6.51 -12.65
CA GLY A 144 -26.88 -5.15 -12.14
C GLY A 144 -26.85 -5.09 -10.62
N GLU A 145 -26.51 -3.90 -10.10
CA GLU A 145 -26.54 -3.61 -8.67
C GLU A 145 -27.35 -2.32 -8.43
N PRO A 146 -28.49 -2.38 -7.71
CA PRO A 146 -29.10 -3.57 -7.11
C PRO A 146 -29.79 -4.49 -8.13
N TYR A 147 -30.07 -5.74 -7.74
CA TYR A 147 -30.83 -6.71 -8.55
C TYR A 147 -32.19 -6.98 -7.91
N THR A 148 -33.26 -7.10 -8.71
CA THR A 148 -34.62 -7.31 -8.19
C THR A 148 -35.24 -8.58 -8.75
N ILE A 149 -35.60 -9.50 -7.85
CA ILE A 149 -36.44 -10.67 -8.13
C ILE A 149 -37.89 -10.21 -8.06
N SER A 150 -38.67 -10.48 -9.11
CA SER A 150 -40.07 -10.05 -9.26
C SER A 150 -41.03 -11.22 -9.42
N GLY A 151 -42.33 -10.98 -9.28
CA GLY A 151 -43.36 -12.00 -9.49
C GLY A 151 -43.47 -12.99 -8.33
N LEU A 152 -43.09 -12.57 -7.12
CA LEU A 152 -43.10 -13.41 -5.93
C LEU A 152 -44.47 -13.40 -5.24
N THR A 153 -44.74 -14.45 -4.50
CA THR A 153 -45.81 -14.49 -3.49
C THR A 153 -45.31 -13.85 -2.19
N GLY A 154 -46.23 -13.35 -1.37
CA GLY A 154 -45.91 -12.77 -0.07
C GLY A 154 -45.37 -13.82 0.88
N GLY A 155 -44.19 -13.60 1.44
CA GLY A 155 -43.60 -14.57 2.34
C GLY A 155 -42.13 -14.38 2.66
N LEU A 156 -41.54 -15.41 3.25
CA LEU A 156 -40.11 -15.50 3.54
C LEU A 156 -39.41 -16.38 2.52
N TYR A 157 -38.23 -15.92 2.13
CA TYR A 157 -37.37 -16.58 1.16
C TYR A 157 -35.97 -16.76 1.74
N VAL A 158 -35.36 -17.88 1.38
CA VAL A 158 -33.92 -18.12 1.54
C VAL A 158 -33.25 -17.79 0.21
N VAL A 159 -32.17 -17.03 0.26
CA VAL A 159 -31.35 -16.67 -0.90
C VAL A 159 -29.92 -17.17 -0.63
N VAL A 160 -29.40 -18.02 -1.51
CA VAL A 160 -28.06 -18.60 -1.44
C VAL A 160 -27.25 -18.21 -2.67
N ASP A 161 -25.98 -17.86 -2.47
CA ASP A 161 -25.06 -17.54 -3.55
C ASP A 161 -24.36 -18.82 -4.03
N VAL A 162 -24.66 -19.22 -5.26
CA VAL A 162 -24.15 -20.44 -5.89
C VAL A 162 -23.07 -20.15 -6.94
N THR A 163 -22.58 -18.91 -7.02
CA THR A 163 -21.61 -18.48 -8.04
C THR A 163 -20.38 -19.38 -8.10
N GLU A 164 -20.14 -20.03 -9.24
CA GLU A 164 -18.90 -20.77 -9.48
C GLU A 164 -17.82 -19.84 -10.04
N GLY A 165 -16.59 -19.92 -9.52
CA GLY A 165 -15.45 -19.20 -10.09
C GLY A 165 -15.48 -17.67 -9.95
N ALA A 166 -16.11 -17.13 -8.90
CA ALA A 166 -16.04 -15.69 -8.60
C ALA A 166 -14.59 -15.25 -8.30
N ILE A 167 -13.94 -14.62 -9.27
CA ILE A 167 -12.53 -14.21 -9.19
C ILE A 167 -12.31 -12.88 -8.44
N ALA A 168 -13.37 -12.09 -8.23
CA ALA A 168 -13.30 -10.73 -7.70
C ALA A 168 -13.96 -10.54 -6.32
N THR A 169 -14.63 -11.56 -5.81
CA THR A 169 -15.49 -11.49 -4.63
C THR A 169 -15.54 -12.85 -3.92
N GLN A 170 -15.92 -12.85 -2.64
CA GLN A 170 -16.30 -14.08 -1.95
C GLN A 170 -17.78 -14.41 -2.24
N LYS A 171 -18.18 -15.68 -2.13
CA LYS A 171 -19.61 -16.04 -2.09
C LYS A 171 -20.29 -15.33 -0.92
N SER A 172 -21.49 -14.81 -1.14
CA SER A 172 -22.31 -14.27 -0.05
C SER A 172 -22.74 -15.40 0.88
N LEU A 173 -22.68 -15.13 2.19
CA LEU A 173 -23.35 -15.98 3.17
C LEU A 173 -24.85 -16.04 2.87
N ALA A 174 -25.49 -17.16 3.19
CA ALA A 174 -26.91 -17.39 2.96
C ALA A 174 -27.79 -16.31 3.64
N MET A 175 -28.86 -15.88 3.00
CA MET A 175 -29.71 -14.81 3.51
C MET A 175 -31.14 -15.30 3.66
N VAL A 176 -31.82 -14.79 4.67
CA VAL A 176 -33.27 -14.93 4.82
C VAL A 176 -33.87 -13.54 4.69
N VAL A 177 -34.84 -13.40 3.79
CA VAL A 177 -35.45 -12.12 3.44
C VAL A 177 -36.96 -12.32 3.29
N GLY A 178 -37.73 -11.41 3.86
CA GLY A 178 -39.16 -11.34 3.63
C GLY A 178 -39.49 -10.32 2.55
N THR A 179 -40.50 -10.62 1.73
CA THR A 179 -41.13 -9.60 0.88
C THR A 179 -41.72 -8.48 1.75
N ALA A 180 -42.08 -7.35 1.14
CA ALA A 180 -42.60 -6.20 1.87
C ALA A 180 -43.84 -6.57 2.72
N ASN A 181 -43.77 -6.28 4.02
CA ASN A 181 -44.85 -6.47 4.98
C ASN A 181 -44.65 -5.51 6.15
N LYS A 182 -45.61 -4.60 6.38
CA LYS A 182 -45.50 -3.54 7.40
C LYS A 182 -45.48 -4.09 8.82
N ASN A 183 -46.21 -5.17 9.06
CA ASN A 183 -46.40 -5.76 10.38
C ASN A 183 -45.18 -6.56 10.83
N PHE A 184 -44.58 -7.34 9.95
CA PHE A 184 -43.27 -7.96 10.17
C PHE A 184 -42.10 -6.96 10.02
N GLY A 185 -42.36 -5.79 9.45
CA GLY A 185 -41.37 -4.73 9.26
C GLY A 185 -40.33 -5.05 8.19
N THR A 186 -40.66 -5.92 7.23
CA THR A 186 -39.85 -6.23 6.05
C THR A 186 -40.21 -5.27 4.92
N ASP A 187 -39.24 -4.87 4.12
CA ASP A 187 -39.44 -3.97 2.96
C ASP A 187 -39.06 -4.63 1.63
N GLY A 188 -38.86 -5.95 1.63
CA GLY A 188 -38.41 -6.67 0.45
C GLY A 188 -36.94 -6.43 0.10
N THR A 189 -36.10 -5.89 0.98
CA THR A 189 -34.69 -5.66 0.68
C THR A 189 -33.75 -6.53 1.51
N VAL A 190 -32.63 -6.91 0.91
CA VAL A 190 -31.53 -7.61 1.59
C VAL A 190 -30.18 -7.15 1.08
N VAL A 191 -29.22 -7.01 1.98
CA VAL A 191 -27.83 -6.68 1.64
C VAL A 191 -27.01 -7.96 1.64
N VAL A 192 -26.25 -8.21 0.56
CA VAL A 192 -25.35 -9.36 0.47
C VAL A 192 -24.29 -9.34 1.57
N LYS A 193 -23.89 -10.54 1.98
CA LYS A 193 -22.89 -10.78 3.02
C LYS A 193 -21.63 -11.36 2.40
N ASN A 194 -21.13 -10.68 1.36
CA ASN A 194 -19.83 -10.94 0.74
C ASN A 194 -18.94 -9.69 0.82
N GLN A 195 -17.68 -9.87 0.42
CA GLN A 195 -16.70 -8.80 0.37
C GLN A 195 -15.89 -8.86 -0.91
N LYS A 196 -15.60 -7.68 -1.47
CA LYS A 196 -14.63 -7.55 -2.57
C LYS A 196 -13.29 -8.12 -2.15
N THR A 197 -12.71 -8.92 -3.02
CA THR A 197 -11.35 -9.45 -2.87
C THR A 197 -10.38 -8.76 -3.82
N ASN A 198 -10.89 -8.15 -4.88
CA ASN A 198 -10.12 -7.48 -5.92
C ASN A 198 -9.73 -6.01 -5.59
N VAL A 199 -9.43 -5.70 -4.32
CA VAL A 199 -9.08 -4.33 -3.90
C VAL A 199 -7.58 -4.28 -3.63
N PRO A 200 -6.77 -3.66 -4.52
CA PRO A 200 -5.34 -3.54 -4.29
C PRO A 200 -5.03 -2.79 -3.00
N PRO A 201 -3.95 -3.18 -2.28
CA PRO A 201 -3.50 -2.43 -1.12
C PRO A 201 -2.95 -1.07 -1.54
N THR A 202 -2.96 -0.12 -0.60
CA THR A 202 -2.22 1.14 -0.76
C THR A 202 -0.79 0.94 -0.28
N LYS A 203 0.17 1.56 -0.96
CA LYS A 203 1.58 1.52 -0.56
C LYS A 203 2.15 2.93 -0.44
N THR A 204 2.84 3.20 0.67
CA THR A 204 3.48 4.48 0.94
C THR A 204 4.93 4.27 1.38
N VAL A 205 5.72 5.33 1.25
CA VAL A 205 7.13 5.35 1.65
C VAL A 205 7.44 6.62 2.44
N THR A 206 8.40 6.52 3.34
CA THR A 206 9.06 7.67 3.99
C THR A 206 10.57 7.50 3.96
N GLY A 207 11.31 8.59 4.10
CA GLY A 207 12.79 8.60 4.07
C GLY A 207 13.38 9.11 2.75
N ASP A 208 12.54 9.33 1.74
CA ASP A 208 12.92 10.06 0.53
C ASP A 208 12.97 11.59 0.77
N THR A 209 13.46 12.32 -0.23
CA THR A 209 13.43 13.79 -0.25
C THR A 209 12.82 14.22 -1.57
N ASP A 210 11.57 14.68 -1.54
CA ASP A 210 10.81 15.08 -2.73
C ASP A 210 10.84 14.00 -3.84
N LYS A 211 10.52 12.75 -3.46
CA LYS A 211 10.58 11.54 -4.31
C LYS A 211 11.96 11.19 -4.85
N THR A 212 13.02 11.70 -4.24
CA THR A 212 14.39 11.35 -4.61
C THR A 212 15.16 10.69 -3.49
N VAL A 213 16.11 9.83 -3.86
CA VAL A 213 16.87 8.99 -2.94
C VAL A 213 18.35 8.94 -3.33
N SER A 214 19.20 8.72 -2.33
CA SER A 214 20.61 8.41 -2.53
C SER A 214 20.87 6.93 -2.34
N VAL A 215 21.90 6.40 -2.99
CA VAL A 215 22.35 5.02 -2.73
C VAL A 215 22.76 4.88 -1.26
N GLY A 216 22.30 3.81 -0.63
CA GLY A 216 22.50 3.55 0.80
C GLY A 216 21.52 4.27 1.73
N ASP A 217 20.58 5.09 1.23
CA ASP A 217 19.48 5.58 2.05
C ASP A 217 18.62 4.41 2.54
N THR A 218 18.10 4.51 3.77
CA THR A 218 17.08 3.60 4.31
C THR A 218 15.71 4.22 4.12
N LEU A 219 14.79 3.45 3.53
CA LEU A 219 13.42 3.83 3.26
C LEU A 219 12.46 2.95 4.06
N SER A 220 11.45 3.55 4.68
CA SER A 220 10.41 2.82 5.40
C SER A 220 9.16 2.73 4.56
N TYR A 221 8.72 1.52 4.23
CA TYR A 221 7.54 1.24 3.44
C TYR A 221 6.38 0.79 4.34
N THR A 222 5.17 1.14 3.92
CA THR A 222 3.91 0.69 4.53
C THR A 222 2.98 0.16 3.45
N ILE A 223 2.52 -1.08 3.59
CA ILE A 223 1.46 -1.67 2.78
C ILE A 223 0.19 -1.71 3.62
N GLU A 224 -0.88 -1.06 3.16
CA GLU A 224 -2.16 -0.96 3.84
C GLU A 224 -3.24 -1.75 3.09
N GLY A 225 -3.69 -2.84 3.71
CA GLY A 225 -4.89 -3.59 3.35
C GLY A 225 -5.98 -3.44 4.42
N THR A 226 -6.92 -4.39 4.45
CA THR A 226 -8.06 -4.37 5.37
C THR A 226 -8.25 -5.73 6.01
N VAL A 227 -8.54 -5.77 7.31
CA VAL A 227 -8.87 -7.02 8.02
C VAL A 227 -10.15 -7.61 7.41
N PRO A 228 -10.10 -8.80 6.80
CA PRO A 228 -11.28 -9.45 6.21
C PRO A 228 -12.20 -10.02 7.30
N SER A 229 -13.48 -10.21 6.96
CA SER A 229 -14.30 -11.15 7.75
C SER A 229 -13.86 -12.57 7.42
N THR A 230 -13.80 -13.42 8.45
CA THR A 230 -13.55 -14.86 8.32
C THR A 230 -14.82 -15.70 8.45
N THR A 231 -15.99 -15.07 8.64
CA THR A 231 -17.26 -15.76 8.79
C THR A 231 -17.57 -16.60 7.55
N GLY A 232 -17.87 -17.89 7.77
CA GLY A 232 -18.24 -18.82 6.69
C GLY A 232 -17.09 -19.27 5.80
N LEU A 233 -15.84 -18.91 6.14
CA LEU A 233 -14.66 -19.32 5.38
C LEU A 233 -14.03 -20.61 5.95
N GLY A 234 -13.43 -21.43 5.07
CA GLY A 234 -12.74 -22.67 5.42
C GLY A 234 -11.43 -22.44 6.17
N ALA A 235 -10.94 -23.47 6.88
CA ALA A 235 -9.71 -23.39 7.67
C ALA A 235 -8.44 -23.11 6.85
N ASP A 236 -8.50 -23.39 5.55
CA ASP A 236 -7.48 -23.15 4.53
C ASP A 236 -7.44 -21.69 4.03
N TYR A 237 -8.41 -20.86 4.43
CA TYR A 237 -8.44 -19.45 4.07
C TYR A 237 -7.18 -18.70 4.56
N THR A 238 -6.61 -17.90 3.67
CA THR A 238 -5.44 -17.06 3.92
C THR A 238 -5.63 -15.66 3.38
N TYR A 239 -4.90 -14.71 3.98
CA TYR A 239 -4.76 -13.35 3.48
C TYR A 239 -3.27 -13.06 3.32
N VAL A 240 -2.83 -12.79 2.09
CA VAL A 240 -1.41 -12.72 1.73
C VAL A 240 -1.10 -11.36 1.14
N PHE A 241 -0.17 -10.63 1.75
CA PHE A 241 0.46 -9.49 1.11
C PHE A 241 1.62 -9.98 0.24
N LYS A 242 1.71 -9.51 -0.99
CA LYS A 242 2.85 -9.74 -1.88
C LYS A 242 3.49 -8.41 -2.23
N ASP A 243 4.81 -8.38 -2.13
CA ASP A 243 5.62 -7.20 -2.40
C ASP A 243 6.37 -7.36 -3.72
N TYR A 244 6.48 -6.28 -4.51
CA TYR A 244 7.18 -6.25 -5.79
C TYR A 244 8.11 -5.05 -5.84
N ALA A 245 9.32 -5.23 -5.35
CA ALA A 245 10.37 -4.22 -5.37
C ALA A 245 11.20 -4.33 -6.66
N SER A 246 11.69 -3.20 -7.16
CA SER A 246 12.74 -3.14 -8.18
C SER A 246 14.11 -3.56 -7.62
N ALA A 247 15.09 -3.73 -8.51
CA ALA A 247 16.48 -3.99 -8.13
C ALA A 247 17.11 -2.82 -7.33
N GLY A 248 16.49 -1.65 -7.37
CA GLY A 248 16.84 -0.46 -6.58
C GLY A 248 16.65 -0.60 -5.06
N LEU A 249 16.06 -1.70 -4.58
CA LEU A 249 15.82 -1.95 -3.16
C LEU A 249 16.40 -3.29 -2.70
N SER A 250 17.05 -3.27 -1.54
CA SER A 250 17.44 -4.44 -0.77
C SER A 250 16.65 -4.50 0.53
N ILE A 251 16.00 -5.62 0.80
CA ILE A 251 15.04 -5.79 1.90
C ILE A 251 15.48 -6.97 2.77
N ASP A 252 15.58 -6.76 4.08
CA ASP A 252 15.71 -7.85 5.05
C ASP A 252 14.32 -8.39 5.41
N THR A 253 14.05 -9.67 5.11
CA THR A 253 12.77 -10.32 5.37
C THR A 253 12.69 -10.98 6.75
N ALA A 254 13.64 -10.71 7.66
CA ALA A 254 13.50 -11.06 9.05
C ALA A 254 12.30 -10.34 9.69
N LYS A 255 11.59 -11.01 10.60
CA LYS A 255 10.44 -10.43 11.32
C LYS A 255 10.82 -9.29 12.29
N THR A 256 12.11 -9.09 12.53
CA THR A 256 12.62 -7.88 13.20
C THR A 256 12.44 -6.62 12.34
N ASN A 257 12.41 -6.78 11.01
CA ASN A 257 12.16 -5.72 10.04
C ASN A 257 10.73 -5.75 9.51
N VAL A 258 10.25 -6.91 9.03
CA VAL A 258 8.90 -7.07 8.46
C VAL A 258 7.87 -7.34 9.56
N LYS A 259 7.07 -6.31 9.87
CA LYS A 259 6.12 -6.29 10.99
C LYS A 259 4.69 -6.07 10.53
N VAL A 260 3.74 -6.70 11.21
CA VAL A 260 2.31 -6.63 10.89
C VAL A 260 1.54 -5.94 12.00
N TYR A 261 0.58 -5.10 11.65
CA TYR A 261 -0.27 -4.34 12.57
C TYR A 261 -1.73 -4.45 12.11
N ALA A 262 -2.69 -4.37 13.04
CA ALA A 262 -4.12 -4.39 12.70
C ALA A 262 -4.92 -3.39 13.54
N GLY A 263 -6.03 -2.90 12.99
CA GLY A 263 -6.89 -1.93 13.66
C GLY A 263 -6.30 -0.52 13.60
N ASP A 264 -5.74 -0.06 14.72
CA ASP A 264 -5.14 1.27 14.87
C ASP A 264 -3.84 1.46 14.07
N ALA A 265 -3.26 0.37 13.56
CA ALA A 265 -1.98 0.31 12.85
C ALA A 265 -0.75 0.68 13.71
N GLU A 266 -0.91 0.67 15.03
CA GLU A 266 0.15 0.96 16.02
C GLU A 266 0.46 -0.27 16.89
N THR A 267 -0.52 -1.13 17.13
CA THR A 267 -0.31 -2.38 17.87
C THR A 267 0.22 -3.49 16.97
N GLU A 268 1.47 -3.90 17.20
CA GLU A 268 2.13 -4.99 16.47
C GLU A 268 1.46 -6.35 16.79
N LEU A 269 1.22 -7.15 15.75
CA LEU A 269 0.75 -8.53 15.90
C LEU A 269 1.88 -9.43 16.39
N ASP A 270 1.53 -10.43 17.19
CA ASP A 270 2.49 -11.46 17.59
C ASP A 270 3.09 -12.15 16.35
N ALA A 271 4.41 -12.33 16.37
CA ALA A 271 5.16 -12.93 15.27
C ALA A 271 4.69 -14.35 14.91
N ALA A 272 4.00 -15.06 15.81
CA ALA A 272 3.41 -16.38 15.52
C ALA A 272 2.16 -16.30 14.63
N GLU A 273 1.50 -15.15 14.51
CA GLU A 273 0.23 -14.99 13.78
C GLU A 273 0.41 -14.82 12.26
N TYR A 274 1.63 -14.63 11.79
CA TYR A 274 1.94 -14.48 10.36
C TYR A 274 3.24 -15.17 9.98
N THR A 275 3.44 -15.43 8.70
CA THR A 275 4.71 -15.89 8.13
C THR A 275 5.25 -14.87 7.14
N VAL A 276 6.57 -14.87 6.93
CA VAL A 276 7.25 -14.09 5.90
C VAL A 276 8.02 -15.06 5.03
N ASP A 277 7.90 -14.94 3.71
CA ASP A 277 8.58 -15.80 2.74
C ASP A 277 9.25 -14.97 1.63
N PRO A 278 10.54 -15.17 1.33
CA PRO A 278 11.48 -16.00 2.09
C PRO A 278 11.71 -15.47 3.51
N ALA A 279 11.94 -16.35 4.49
CA ALA A 279 12.13 -15.93 5.88
C ALA A 279 13.60 -15.58 6.19
N GLY A 280 13.84 -14.41 6.78
CA GLY A 280 15.15 -14.05 7.36
C GLY A 280 16.28 -13.93 6.34
N GLN A 281 15.98 -13.46 5.14
CA GLN A 281 16.95 -13.29 4.05
C GLN A 281 17.01 -11.83 3.61
N THR A 282 18.17 -11.43 3.08
CA THR A 282 18.27 -10.19 2.32
C THR A 282 17.93 -10.47 0.87
N VAL A 283 16.87 -9.84 0.36
CA VAL A 283 16.38 -10.01 -1.00
C VAL A 283 16.43 -8.68 -1.77
N THR A 284 16.62 -8.78 -3.09
CA THR A 284 16.48 -7.68 -4.04
C THR A 284 15.51 -8.13 -5.12
N GLY A 285 14.51 -7.30 -5.44
CA GLY A 285 13.52 -7.65 -6.45
C GLY A 285 13.96 -7.28 -7.87
N ASP A 286 13.11 -7.57 -8.85
CA ASP A 286 13.29 -7.22 -10.26
C ASP A 286 12.14 -6.33 -10.82
N GLY A 287 11.23 -5.91 -9.94
CA GLY A 287 10.05 -5.11 -10.26
C GLY A 287 8.88 -5.89 -10.85
N THR A 288 9.03 -7.19 -11.12
CA THR A 288 8.01 -8.03 -11.79
C THR A 288 7.58 -9.21 -10.93
N ASN A 289 8.54 -9.91 -10.32
CA ASN A 289 8.32 -11.06 -9.47
C ASN A 289 8.11 -10.66 -8.01
N VAL A 290 7.42 -11.53 -7.26
CA VAL A 290 7.23 -11.35 -5.82
C VAL A 290 8.60 -11.33 -5.15
N THR A 291 8.93 -10.21 -4.50
CA THR A 291 10.17 -10.04 -3.74
C THR A 291 10.08 -10.73 -2.40
N PHE A 292 8.96 -10.54 -1.69
CA PHE A 292 8.60 -11.31 -0.51
C PHE A 292 7.08 -11.32 -0.33
N SER A 293 6.59 -12.19 0.54
CA SER A 293 5.19 -12.24 0.93
C SER A 293 5.00 -12.35 2.44
N VAL A 294 3.86 -11.87 2.93
CA VAL A 294 3.42 -11.99 4.32
C VAL A 294 2.06 -12.69 4.34
N THR A 295 1.98 -13.85 4.97
CA THR A 295 0.76 -14.67 5.01
C THR A 295 0.15 -14.68 6.41
N LEU A 296 -1.14 -14.38 6.50
CA LEU A 296 -1.97 -14.60 7.69
C LEU A 296 -2.93 -15.76 7.43
N THR A 297 -2.99 -16.71 8.36
CA THR A 297 -3.94 -17.82 8.31
C THR A 297 -5.31 -17.39 8.83
N LYS A 298 -6.36 -18.14 8.51
CA LYS A 298 -7.68 -17.92 9.12
C LYS A 298 -7.63 -17.91 10.65
N ALA A 299 -6.88 -18.82 11.27
CA ALA A 299 -6.79 -18.90 12.74
C ALA A 299 -6.23 -17.62 13.37
N ALA A 300 -5.28 -16.96 12.70
CA ALA A 300 -4.78 -15.66 13.12
C ALA A 300 -5.83 -14.56 12.91
N LEU A 301 -6.48 -14.55 11.73
CA LEU A 301 -7.50 -13.55 11.38
C LEU A 301 -8.77 -13.65 12.25
N ASP A 302 -9.10 -14.83 12.75
CA ASP A 302 -10.22 -15.05 13.69
C ASP A 302 -10.02 -14.25 14.99
N LYS A 303 -8.77 -14.05 15.42
CA LYS A 303 -8.45 -13.23 16.60
C LYS A 303 -8.62 -11.73 16.37
N LEU A 304 -8.71 -11.31 15.10
CA LEU A 304 -8.82 -9.91 14.67
C LEU A 304 -10.25 -9.50 14.31
N GLN A 305 -11.25 -10.35 14.51
CA GLN A 305 -12.61 -10.08 14.05
C GLN A 305 -13.27 -8.89 14.78
N ASN A 306 -12.77 -8.49 15.95
CA ASN A 306 -13.18 -7.27 16.65
C ASN A 306 -12.78 -5.98 15.91
N VAL A 307 -11.75 -6.04 15.05
CA VAL A 307 -11.27 -4.93 14.21
C VAL A 307 -11.47 -5.22 12.71
N ALA A 308 -12.33 -6.18 12.37
CA ALA A 308 -12.64 -6.48 10.98
C ALA A 308 -13.10 -5.20 10.24
N GLY A 309 -12.60 -5.01 9.02
CA GLY A 309 -12.93 -3.85 8.19
C GLY A 309 -12.08 -2.62 8.49
N GLN A 310 -11.25 -2.66 9.54
CA GLN A 310 -10.20 -1.68 9.79
C GLN A 310 -8.89 -2.09 9.10
N LYS A 311 -7.83 -1.29 9.29
CA LYS A 311 -6.55 -1.47 8.60
C LYS A 311 -5.88 -2.79 8.99
N LEU A 312 -5.25 -3.43 8.02
CA LEU A 312 -4.26 -4.50 8.21
C LEU A 312 -2.99 -4.08 7.47
N VAL A 313 -1.90 -3.89 8.19
CA VAL A 313 -0.74 -3.14 7.71
C VAL A 313 0.53 -3.97 7.83
N VAL A 314 1.36 -3.95 6.80
CA VAL A 314 2.75 -4.44 6.84
C VAL A 314 3.68 -3.25 6.77
N LYS A 315 4.59 -3.11 7.74
CA LYS A 315 5.67 -2.10 7.74
C LYS A 315 7.03 -2.80 7.64
N TYR A 316 7.94 -2.24 6.86
CA TYR A 316 9.31 -2.74 6.73
C TYR A 316 10.25 -1.66 6.19
N ASP A 317 11.54 -1.78 6.50
CA ASP A 317 12.59 -0.94 5.93
C ASP A 317 13.30 -1.63 4.76
N ALA A 318 13.79 -0.83 3.82
CA ALA A 318 14.57 -1.23 2.66
C ALA A 318 15.78 -0.29 2.48
N THR A 319 16.88 -0.81 1.95
CA THR A 319 18.07 -0.01 1.63
C THR A 319 18.16 0.21 0.12
N VAL A 320 18.40 1.46 -0.29
CA VAL A 320 18.57 1.82 -1.70
C VAL A 320 19.89 1.25 -2.24
N THR A 321 19.81 0.51 -3.34
CA THR A 321 20.96 -0.15 -3.96
C THR A 321 21.60 0.71 -5.05
N GLU A 322 22.72 0.24 -5.59
CA GLU A 322 23.42 0.84 -6.73
C GLU A 322 22.57 0.95 -8.01
N ASP A 323 21.54 0.12 -8.18
CA ASP A 323 20.67 0.14 -9.37
C ASP A 323 19.88 1.45 -9.51
N ALA A 324 19.66 2.15 -8.39
CA ALA A 324 19.02 3.47 -8.35
C ALA A 324 19.76 4.54 -9.18
N LYS A 325 21.05 4.32 -9.51
CA LYS A 325 21.86 5.23 -10.34
C LYS A 325 21.38 5.28 -11.80
N THR A 326 20.76 4.21 -12.28
CA THR A 326 20.36 4.05 -13.68
C THR A 326 18.86 3.95 -13.87
N ASN A 327 18.14 3.43 -12.87
CA ASN A 327 16.71 3.14 -12.96
C ASN A 327 15.92 3.84 -11.84
N PRO A 328 14.63 4.14 -12.07
CA PRO A 328 13.73 4.48 -10.97
C PRO A 328 13.65 3.34 -9.95
N VAL A 329 13.62 3.70 -8.68
CA VAL A 329 13.39 2.77 -7.57
C VAL A 329 11.88 2.62 -7.42
N THR A 330 11.34 1.54 -7.96
CA THR A 330 9.90 1.25 -7.88
C THR A 330 9.58 0.18 -6.84
N ASN A 331 8.38 0.28 -6.26
CA ASN A 331 7.88 -0.71 -5.33
C ASN A 331 6.34 -0.73 -5.30
N SER A 332 5.72 -1.88 -5.58
CA SER A 332 4.26 -2.07 -5.55
C SER A 332 3.87 -3.22 -4.62
N ALA A 333 2.57 -3.41 -4.38
CA ALA A 333 2.08 -4.52 -3.57
C ALA A 333 0.74 -5.03 -4.09
N GLU A 334 0.45 -6.29 -3.80
CA GLU A 334 -0.80 -7.00 -4.07
C GLU A 334 -1.30 -7.67 -2.79
N VAL A 335 -2.61 -7.85 -2.67
CA VAL A 335 -3.22 -8.74 -1.70
C VAL A 335 -3.83 -9.94 -2.43
N VAL A 336 -3.56 -11.14 -1.93
CA VAL A 336 -4.33 -12.35 -2.27
C VAL A 336 -5.25 -12.68 -1.10
N ASN A 337 -6.56 -12.57 -1.32
CA ASN A 337 -7.59 -12.78 -0.31
C ASN A 337 -8.39 -14.06 -0.61
N GLY A 338 -8.12 -15.13 0.14
CA GLY A 338 -8.76 -16.43 -0.06
C GLY A 338 -8.48 -17.02 -1.45
N GLY A 339 -7.25 -16.84 -1.95
CA GLY A 339 -6.84 -17.27 -3.29
C GLY A 339 -7.15 -16.29 -4.43
N ASN A 340 -7.94 -15.25 -4.18
CA ASN A 340 -8.28 -14.25 -5.19
C ASN A 340 -7.27 -13.09 -5.18
N SER A 341 -6.70 -12.80 -6.34
CA SER A 341 -5.75 -11.69 -6.52
C SER A 341 -6.46 -10.35 -6.56
N SER A 342 -5.89 -9.35 -5.88
CA SER A 342 -6.30 -7.95 -6.03
C SER A 342 -5.78 -7.29 -7.29
N GLY A 343 -4.77 -7.87 -7.94
CA GLY A 343 -3.84 -7.13 -8.79
C GLY A 343 -2.92 -6.21 -7.98
N GLN A 344 -1.85 -5.74 -8.61
CA GLN A 344 -0.93 -4.79 -7.98
C GLN A 344 -1.58 -3.41 -7.83
N GLY A 345 -1.34 -2.77 -6.69
CA GLY A 345 -1.67 -1.37 -6.48
C GLY A 345 -0.75 -0.44 -7.27
N THR A 346 -1.04 0.86 -7.22
CA THR A 346 -0.18 1.87 -7.85
C THR A 346 1.23 1.82 -7.25
N PRO A 347 2.29 1.64 -8.07
CA PRO A 347 3.65 1.61 -7.57
C PRO A 347 4.05 2.95 -6.92
N VAL A 348 4.83 2.87 -5.85
CA VAL A 348 5.68 3.97 -5.41
C VAL A 348 6.87 4.05 -6.37
N GLU A 349 7.18 5.25 -6.86
CA GLU A 349 8.33 5.51 -7.73
C GLU A 349 9.22 6.59 -7.13
N LEU A 350 10.50 6.28 -6.95
CA LEU A 350 11.51 7.21 -6.48
C LEU A 350 12.65 7.30 -7.50
N TYR A 351 13.34 8.42 -7.49
CA TYR A 351 14.35 8.75 -8.50
C TYR A 351 15.68 9.15 -7.86
N SER A 352 16.76 9.14 -8.63
CA SER A 352 18.03 9.69 -8.19
C SER A 352 18.59 10.68 -9.21
N ASN A 353 19.38 11.61 -8.73
CA ASN A 353 20.06 12.61 -9.52
C ASN A 353 21.45 12.16 -9.93
N LYS A 354 21.92 12.77 -11.01
CA LYS A 354 23.30 12.65 -11.49
C LYS A 354 23.81 13.99 -11.99
N PHE A 355 25.11 14.19 -11.89
CA PHE A 355 25.80 15.34 -12.47
C PHE A 355 27.22 14.95 -12.86
N ASP A 356 27.82 15.75 -13.73
CA ASP A 356 29.20 15.56 -14.17
C ASP A 356 29.92 16.87 -14.39
N PHE A 357 31.24 16.79 -14.51
CA PHE A 357 32.13 17.89 -14.87
C PHE A 357 33.40 17.34 -15.54
N THR A 358 34.19 18.23 -16.12
CA THR A 358 35.44 17.87 -16.79
C THR A 358 36.64 18.22 -15.93
N LYS A 359 37.62 17.31 -15.89
CA LYS A 359 38.92 17.52 -15.28
C LYS A 359 39.97 17.67 -16.37
N VAL A 360 40.84 18.67 -16.23
CA VAL A 360 41.95 18.92 -17.17
C VAL A 360 43.21 19.37 -16.43
N PHE A 361 44.33 19.40 -17.14
CA PHE A 361 45.48 20.24 -16.82
C PHE A 361 45.31 21.66 -17.38
N ALA A 362 46.07 22.62 -16.86
CA ALA A 362 46.01 24.01 -17.29
C ALA A 362 46.40 24.25 -18.77
N ASP A 363 47.11 23.31 -19.39
CA ASP A 363 47.39 23.29 -20.84
C ASP A 363 46.21 22.73 -21.67
N GLY A 364 45.09 22.38 -21.02
CA GLY A 364 43.91 21.75 -21.61
C GLY A 364 44.03 20.23 -21.77
N SER A 365 45.18 19.64 -21.42
CA SER A 365 45.39 18.19 -21.57
C SER A 365 44.53 17.39 -20.61
N LYS A 366 44.01 16.27 -21.12
CA LYS A 366 43.31 15.22 -20.36
C LYS A 366 44.19 14.00 -20.11
N GLU A 367 45.36 13.94 -20.75
CA GLU A 367 46.34 12.87 -20.55
C GLU A 367 47.06 13.06 -19.20
N GLY A 368 47.25 11.96 -18.47
CA GLY A 368 47.97 11.97 -17.19
C GLY A 368 47.13 12.38 -15.97
N LEU A 369 45.80 12.35 -16.07
CA LEU A 369 44.91 12.64 -14.93
C LEU A 369 44.86 11.54 -13.86
N THR A 370 45.60 10.44 -14.06
CA THR A 370 45.69 9.31 -13.14
C THR A 370 46.07 9.76 -11.73
N GLY A 371 45.33 9.29 -10.72
CA GLY A 371 45.53 9.63 -9.32
C GLY A 371 44.64 10.77 -8.82
N ALA A 372 43.99 11.54 -9.70
CA ALA A 372 43.01 12.53 -9.28
C ALA A 372 41.78 11.84 -8.65
N VAL A 373 41.34 12.35 -7.49
CA VAL A 373 40.17 11.83 -6.76
C VAL A 373 39.32 13.00 -6.27
N PHE A 374 38.03 12.87 -6.49
CA PHE A 374 37.01 13.80 -6.04
C PHE A 374 36.11 13.14 -5.00
N THR A 375 35.72 13.91 -4.00
CA THR A 375 34.74 13.52 -3.00
C THR A 375 33.55 14.47 -3.03
N VAL A 376 32.38 13.92 -2.77
CA VAL A 376 31.13 14.66 -2.62
C VAL A 376 30.70 14.54 -1.17
N THR A 377 30.49 15.67 -0.51
CA THR A 377 29.89 15.73 0.83
C THR A 377 28.51 16.37 0.77
N ASP A 378 27.57 15.84 1.54
CA ASP A 378 26.26 16.46 1.74
C ASP A 378 26.35 17.70 2.67
N GLU A 379 25.22 18.34 2.90
CA GLU A 379 25.10 19.53 3.77
C GLU A 379 25.48 19.24 5.24
N ALA A 380 25.37 17.98 5.68
CA ALA A 380 25.80 17.55 7.01
C ALA A 380 27.31 17.26 7.09
N GLY A 381 28.04 17.39 5.97
CA GLY A 381 29.48 17.13 5.88
C GLY A 381 29.85 15.64 5.77
N LYS A 382 28.87 14.75 5.56
CA LYS A 382 29.12 13.32 5.35
C LYS A 382 29.56 13.09 3.90
N VAL A 383 30.64 12.33 3.71
CA VAL A 383 31.06 11.87 2.38
C VAL A 383 30.04 10.86 1.86
N VAL A 384 29.42 11.17 0.71
CA VAL A 384 28.37 10.35 0.09
C VAL A 384 28.80 9.69 -1.21
N ALA A 385 29.84 10.21 -1.87
CA ALA A 385 30.39 9.59 -3.07
C ALA A 385 31.85 9.98 -3.30
N THR A 386 32.58 9.13 -4.02
CA THR A 386 33.95 9.38 -4.48
C THR A 386 34.10 8.93 -5.93
N ALA A 387 34.79 9.71 -6.76
CA ALA A 387 35.04 9.35 -8.16
C ALA A 387 36.39 9.88 -8.65
N SER A 388 36.92 9.23 -9.67
CA SER A 388 38.11 9.66 -10.42
C SER A 388 37.72 10.01 -11.86
N PRO A 389 38.47 10.87 -12.55
CA PRO A 389 38.23 11.16 -13.95
C PRO A 389 38.46 9.93 -14.82
N ASP A 390 37.63 9.77 -15.85
CA ASP A 390 37.86 8.81 -16.92
C ASP A 390 38.94 9.28 -17.92
N ALA A 391 39.15 8.51 -18.99
CA ALA A 391 40.15 8.80 -20.02
C ALA A 391 39.89 10.13 -20.76
N ASP A 392 38.64 10.59 -20.82
CA ASP A 392 38.24 11.86 -21.43
C ASP A 392 38.22 13.02 -20.42
N GLY A 393 38.70 12.76 -19.20
CA GLY A 393 38.71 13.68 -18.08
C GLY A 393 37.33 13.87 -17.43
N LYS A 394 36.30 13.12 -17.82
CA LYS A 394 34.95 13.30 -17.26
C LYS A 394 34.90 12.67 -15.86
N VAL A 395 34.34 13.41 -14.91
CA VAL A 395 34.03 12.92 -13.55
C VAL A 395 32.52 12.93 -13.39
N SER A 396 31.94 11.77 -13.05
CA SER A 396 30.48 11.60 -12.96
C SER A 396 30.05 11.09 -11.60
N PHE A 397 28.99 11.67 -11.07
CA PHE A 397 28.33 11.24 -9.84
C PHE A 397 26.85 10.94 -10.13
N SER A 398 26.30 9.90 -9.49
CA SER A 398 24.92 9.47 -9.66
C SER A 398 24.42 8.80 -8.38
N GLY A 399 23.09 8.62 -8.28
CA GLY A 399 22.52 7.98 -7.10
C GLY A 399 22.47 8.93 -5.90
N LEU A 400 22.17 10.20 -6.15
CA LEU A 400 22.06 11.24 -5.12
C LEU A 400 20.63 11.79 -5.08
N LYS A 401 20.10 12.06 -3.90
CA LYS A 401 18.81 12.75 -3.76
C LYS A 401 18.92 14.24 -4.11
N ASN A 402 17.79 14.92 -4.08
CA ASN A 402 17.72 16.37 -4.14
C ASN A 402 18.48 16.96 -2.94
N GLY A 403 19.23 18.02 -3.20
CA GLY A 403 20.02 18.65 -2.14
C GLY A 403 21.18 19.47 -2.69
N THR A 404 21.91 20.10 -1.76
CA THR A 404 23.14 20.83 -2.07
C THR A 404 24.32 20.01 -1.61
N TYR A 405 25.29 19.85 -2.50
CA TYR A 405 26.49 19.07 -2.27
C TYR A 405 27.73 19.90 -2.49
N THR A 406 28.78 19.55 -1.76
CA THR A 406 30.12 20.12 -1.95
C THR A 406 31.02 19.11 -2.62
N VAL A 407 31.61 19.49 -3.74
CA VAL A 407 32.58 18.69 -4.48
C VAL A 407 33.98 19.19 -4.15
N THR A 408 34.86 18.30 -3.71
CA THR A 408 36.24 18.61 -3.35
C THR A 408 37.20 17.68 -4.08
N GLU A 409 38.19 18.24 -4.77
CA GLU A 409 39.35 17.45 -5.20
C GLU A 409 40.21 17.13 -3.97
N THR A 410 40.25 15.86 -3.58
CA THR A 410 40.98 15.40 -2.40
C THR A 410 42.38 14.90 -2.73
N THR A 411 42.56 14.45 -3.96
CA THR A 411 43.86 14.02 -4.49
C THR A 411 44.02 14.62 -5.87
N VAL A 412 45.14 15.31 -6.11
CA VAL A 412 45.47 15.85 -7.44
C VAL A 412 46.02 14.76 -8.37
N ALA A 413 46.01 15.01 -9.67
CA ALA A 413 46.64 14.11 -10.64
C ALA A 413 48.14 13.94 -10.40
N THR A 414 48.69 12.78 -10.79
CA THR A 414 50.11 12.50 -10.66
C THR A 414 50.94 13.53 -11.41
N GLY A 415 51.92 14.15 -10.74
CA GLY A 415 52.78 15.20 -11.31
C GLY A 415 52.17 16.60 -11.31
N ALA A 416 50.97 16.78 -10.77
CA ALA A 416 50.41 18.10 -10.48
C ALA A 416 51.01 18.70 -9.19
N GLN A 417 50.92 20.03 -9.07
CA GLN A 417 51.10 20.74 -7.81
C GLN A 417 49.95 20.42 -6.86
N ASN A 418 50.24 20.41 -5.57
CA ASN A 418 49.25 20.13 -4.53
C ASN A 418 48.36 21.34 -4.21
N VAL A 419 47.56 21.75 -5.20
CA VAL A 419 46.54 22.79 -5.13
C VAL A 419 45.24 22.20 -5.68
N THR A 420 44.14 22.36 -4.96
CA THR A 420 42.88 21.68 -5.24
C THR A 420 41.73 22.66 -5.41
N GLY A 421 40.76 22.28 -6.25
CA GLY A 421 39.52 23.02 -6.45
C GLY A 421 38.38 22.48 -5.59
N LYS A 422 37.47 23.38 -5.19
CA LYS A 422 36.23 23.04 -4.46
C LYS A 422 35.07 23.93 -4.92
N PHE A 423 33.92 23.32 -5.11
CA PHE A 423 32.69 24.02 -5.55
C PHE A 423 31.45 23.34 -4.99
N THR A 424 30.29 23.98 -5.12
CA THR A 424 29.01 23.39 -4.73
C THR A 424 28.11 23.16 -5.93
N VAL A 425 27.25 22.15 -5.83
CA VAL A 425 26.21 21.85 -6.80
C VAL A 425 24.90 21.58 -6.08
N LYS A 426 23.83 22.23 -6.52
CA LYS A 426 22.47 21.97 -6.07
C LYS A 426 21.77 21.12 -7.11
N LEU A 427 21.26 19.97 -6.68
CA LEU A 427 20.57 19.00 -7.53
C LEU A 427 19.06 19.06 -7.26
N THR A 428 18.28 19.17 -8.33
CA THR A 428 16.83 19.04 -8.31
C THR A 428 16.39 18.09 -9.42
N TYR A 429 15.59 17.07 -9.08
CA TYR A 429 15.02 16.16 -10.05
C TYR A 429 13.74 16.76 -10.65
N ASN A 430 13.69 16.86 -11.98
CA ASN A 430 12.53 17.32 -12.70
C ASN A 430 11.69 16.13 -13.16
N GLU A 431 10.58 15.88 -12.47
CA GLU A 431 9.68 14.76 -12.76
C GLU A 431 9.05 14.82 -14.17
N THR A 432 8.94 16.02 -14.76
CA THR A 432 8.34 16.20 -16.08
C THR A 432 9.33 15.85 -17.19
N THR A 433 10.57 16.33 -17.08
CA THR A 433 11.60 16.08 -18.09
C THR A 433 12.38 14.79 -17.83
N LYS A 434 12.20 14.17 -16.65
CA LYS A 434 12.92 12.99 -16.15
C LYS A 434 14.44 13.20 -16.15
N LYS A 435 14.88 14.42 -15.78
CA LYS A 435 16.29 14.84 -15.75
C LYS A 435 16.66 15.53 -14.45
N THR A 436 17.95 15.54 -14.14
CA THR A 436 18.53 16.36 -13.09
C THR A 436 18.80 17.76 -13.62
N ASP A 437 18.29 18.75 -12.90
CA ASP A 437 18.71 20.14 -13.00
C ASP A 437 19.85 20.35 -11.98
N ALA A 438 21.05 20.62 -12.47
CA ALA A 438 22.25 20.83 -11.66
C ALA A 438 22.66 22.32 -11.72
N GLU A 439 22.57 23.00 -10.58
CA GLU A 439 22.96 24.40 -10.43
C GLU A 439 24.31 24.47 -9.69
N TYR A 440 25.34 24.92 -10.40
CA TYR A 440 26.70 24.99 -9.86
C TYR A 440 26.98 26.38 -9.28
N THR A 441 27.65 26.43 -8.13
CA THR A 441 28.24 27.65 -7.59
C THR A 441 29.76 27.53 -7.64
N VAL A 442 30.35 28.22 -8.62
CA VAL A 442 31.79 28.28 -8.87
C VAL A 442 32.33 29.69 -8.57
N ASN A 443 33.64 29.92 -8.76
CA ASN A 443 34.29 31.23 -8.57
C ASN A 443 34.11 31.83 -7.16
N ASN A 444 33.92 30.99 -6.15
CA ASN A 444 33.85 31.41 -4.76
C ASN A 444 35.24 31.39 -4.14
N VAL A 445 35.84 32.57 -3.92
CA VAL A 445 37.21 32.73 -3.38
C VAL A 445 37.42 32.00 -2.05
N THR A 446 36.36 31.76 -1.27
CA THR A 446 36.42 31.03 -0.01
C THR A 446 36.56 29.52 -0.23
N LEU A 447 35.92 28.98 -1.28
CA LEU A 447 35.96 27.55 -1.60
C LEU A 447 37.14 27.22 -2.51
N ASP A 448 37.39 28.07 -3.51
CA ASP A 448 38.42 27.91 -4.53
C ASP A 448 39.35 29.14 -4.58
N PRO A 449 40.34 29.23 -3.66
CA PRO A 449 41.24 30.38 -3.58
C PRO A 449 42.19 30.50 -4.78
N TYR A 450 42.31 29.44 -5.60
CA TYR A 450 43.23 29.35 -6.72
C TYR A 450 42.53 29.47 -8.08
N ASP A 451 41.20 29.71 -8.10
CA ASP A 451 40.38 29.88 -9.32
C ASP A 451 40.52 28.68 -10.30
N LEU A 452 40.61 27.46 -9.75
CA LEU A 452 40.82 26.21 -10.48
C LEU A 452 39.51 25.62 -11.03
N VAL A 453 38.35 26.08 -10.57
CA VAL A 453 37.03 25.61 -10.99
C VAL A 453 36.32 26.71 -11.78
N LYS A 454 36.04 26.44 -13.05
CA LYS A 454 35.36 27.38 -13.95
C LYS A 454 34.09 26.78 -14.53
N GLN A 455 33.15 27.65 -14.86
CA GLN A 455 31.94 27.31 -15.60
C GLN A 455 31.87 28.18 -16.86
N ASP A 456 31.61 27.57 -18.01
CA ASP A 456 31.43 28.29 -19.27
C ASP A 456 30.00 28.83 -19.46
N ASP A 457 29.78 29.60 -20.53
CA ASP A 457 28.47 30.19 -20.85
C ASP A 457 27.36 29.15 -21.13
N LYS A 458 27.73 27.88 -21.35
CA LYS A 458 26.82 26.76 -21.56
C LYS A 458 26.59 25.96 -20.28
N GLY A 459 27.17 26.38 -19.16
CA GLY A 459 27.03 25.76 -17.86
C GLY A 459 27.99 24.59 -17.60
N ALA A 460 28.92 24.29 -18.51
CA ALA A 460 29.86 23.18 -18.34
C ALA A 460 30.96 23.55 -17.33
N VAL A 461 31.11 22.71 -16.30
CA VAL A 461 32.12 22.91 -15.25
C VAL A 461 33.42 22.20 -15.59
N THR A 462 34.53 22.91 -15.39
CA THR A 462 35.89 22.40 -15.58
C THR A 462 36.71 22.62 -14.31
N VAL A 463 37.35 21.57 -13.81
CA VAL A 463 38.33 21.62 -12.71
C VAL A 463 39.73 21.47 -13.30
N THR A 464 40.69 22.26 -12.81
CA THR A 464 42.04 22.35 -13.37
C THR A 464 43.11 21.93 -12.36
N ASN A 465 44.06 21.08 -12.78
CA ASN A 465 45.34 20.97 -12.08
C ASN A 465 46.44 21.69 -12.85
N VAL A 466 47.46 22.13 -12.13
CA VAL A 466 48.65 22.78 -12.69
C VAL A 466 49.88 21.92 -12.45
N LYS A 467 50.83 21.88 -13.39
CA LYS A 467 52.12 21.18 -13.24
C LYS A 467 53.16 22.06 -12.54
N SER A 468 53.04 23.39 -12.66
CA SER A 468 53.87 24.37 -11.96
C SER A 468 53.04 25.54 -11.41
N ILE A 469 53.57 26.22 -10.38
CA ILE A 469 52.93 27.41 -9.80
C ILE A 469 52.74 28.57 -10.79
N THR A 470 53.51 28.59 -11.88
CA THR A 470 53.40 29.62 -12.93
C THR A 470 52.19 29.42 -13.84
N GLN A 471 51.56 28.26 -13.79
CA GLN A 471 50.32 27.95 -14.52
C GLN A 471 49.06 28.25 -13.70
N LEU A 472 49.19 28.69 -12.45
CA LEU A 472 48.05 29.13 -11.67
C LEU A 472 47.36 30.30 -12.39
N PRO A 473 46.02 30.30 -12.46
CA PRO A 473 45.28 31.44 -12.95
C PRO A 473 45.73 32.72 -12.23
N LEU A 474 46.08 33.74 -13.00
CA LEU A 474 46.55 35.04 -12.48
C LEU A 474 45.38 35.93 -12.06
N THR A 475 44.39 35.34 -11.38
CA THR A 475 43.12 35.97 -11.03
C THR A 475 42.96 36.01 -9.51
N GLY A 476 42.35 37.08 -8.98
CA GLY A 476 42.08 37.22 -7.54
C GLY A 476 43.29 37.50 -6.63
N ALA A 477 43.13 37.20 -5.33
CA ALA A 477 44.08 37.52 -4.27
C ALA A 477 45.44 36.78 -4.43
N ALA A 478 45.44 35.54 -4.93
CA ALA A 478 46.67 34.77 -5.16
C ALA A 478 47.57 35.38 -6.25
N GLY A 479 46.97 35.89 -7.33
CA GLY A 479 47.68 36.67 -8.36
C GLY A 479 48.36 37.90 -7.77
N THR A 480 47.64 38.66 -6.93
CA THR A 480 48.22 39.84 -6.26
C THR A 480 49.35 39.47 -5.29
N ALA A 481 49.24 38.37 -4.55
CA ALA A 481 50.29 37.92 -3.63
C ALA A 481 51.56 37.50 -4.39
N LEU A 482 51.42 36.73 -5.48
CA LEU A 482 52.55 36.32 -6.32
C LEU A 482 53.28 37.53 -6.90
N PHE A 483 52.54 38.50 -7.47
CA PHE A 483 53.13 39.73 -7.97
C PHE A 483 53.69 40.63 -6.87
N THR A 484 53.14 40.60 -5.66
CA THR A 484 53.68 41.34 -4.51
C THR A 484 55.02 40.76 -4.07
N VAL A 485 55.14 39.43 -3.98
CA VAL A 485 56.40 38.75 -3.65
C VAL A 485 57.45 38.98 -4.73
N ILE A 486 57.08 38.85 -6.01
CA ILE A 486 57.98 39.16 -7.14
C ILE A 486 58.38 40.64 -7.11
N GLY A 487 57.44 41.54 -6.84
CA GLY A 487 57.69 42.98 -6.71
C GLY A 487 58.67 43.29 -5.58
N LEU A 488 58.53 42.65 -4.42
CA LEU A 488 59.45 42.80 -3.28
C LEU A 488 60.84 42.24 -3.60
N LEU A 489 60.94 41.11 -4.29
CA LEU A 489 62.21 40.53 -4.74
C LEU A 489 62.93 41.45 -5.74
N LEU A 490 62.19 41.99 -6.71
CA LEU A 490 62.72 42.95 -7.69
C LEU A 490 63.14 44.26 -7.03
N ALA A 491 62.37 44.76 -6.06
CA ALA A 491 62.74 45.94 -5.29
C ALA A 491 64.02 45.71 -4.47
N GLY A 492 64.17 44.54 -3.84
CA GLY A 492 65.39 44.15 -3.14
C GLY A 492 66.61 44.03 -4.05
N ALA A 493 66.44 43.46 -5.25
CA ALA A 493 67.49 43.37 -6.27
C ALA A 493 67.89 44.77 -6.80
N ALA A 494 66.92 45.65 -7.04
CA ALA A 494 67.18 47.02 -7.46
C ALA A 494 67.92 47.82 -6.38
N ALA A 495 67.56 47.64 -5.11
CA ALA A 495 68.24 48.28 -3.98
C ALA A 495 69.71 47.82 -3.86
N THR A 496 69.97 46.53 -4.00
CA THR A 496 71.34 45.97 -3.97
C THR A 496 72.19 46.46 -5.14
N VAL A 497 71.64 46.52 -6.36
CA VAL A 497 72.33 47.09 -7.53
C VAL A 497 72.61 48.58 -7.33
N ALA A 498 71.66 49.36 -6.81
CA ALA A 498 71.84 50.79 -6.55
C ALA A 498 72.91 51.08 -5.50
N LEU A 499 72.96 50.29 -4.43
CA LEU A 499 74.01 50.39 -3.40
C LEU A 499 75.39 50.05 -3.98
N LYS A 500 75.49 48.96 -4.73
CA LYS A 500 76.76 48.55 -5.37
C LYS A 500 77.24 49.56 -6.42
N SER A 501 76.34 50.10 -7.24
CA SER A 501 76.64 51.17 -8.21
C SER A 501 77.22 52.43 -7.56
N ARG A 502 76.72 52.80 -6.37
CA ARG A 502 77.24 53.94 -5.60
C ARG A 502 78.64 53.68 -5.05
N GLU A 503 78.94 52.45 -4.61
CA GLU A 503 80.30 52.06 -4.23
C GLU A 503 81.24 52.09 -5.43
N THR A 504 80.85 51.53 -6.58
CA THR A 504 81.70 51.56 -7.79
C THR A 504 81.94 52.99 -8.27
N LYS A 505 80.94 53.88 -8.20
CA LYS A 505 81.12 55.31 -8.51
C LYS A 505 82.04 56.04 -7.52
N ARG A 506 82.06 55.63 -6.25
CA ARG A 506 83.04 56.14 -5.27
C ARG A 506 84.44 55.61 -5.57
N ALA A 507 84.58 54.34 -5.92
CA ALA A 507 85.86 53.73 -6.28
C ALA A 507 86.44 54.26 -7.61
N LEU A 508 85.59 54.72 -8.54
CA LEU A 508 86.01 55.37 -9.81
C LEU A 508 86.33 56.88 -9.66
N ARG A 509 86.00 57.49 -8.51
CA ARG A 509 86.27 58.91 -8.20
C ARG A 509 87.32 59.10 -7.10
N ALA A 510 87.79 58.01 -6.51
CA ALA A 510 89.00 57.93 -5.69
C ALA A 510 90.16 57.53 -6.59
#